data_AF-A0A665UXI0-F1
#
_entry.id   AF-A0A665UXI0-F1
#
_cell.length_a   1.000
_cell.length_b   1.000
_cell.length_c   1.000
_cell.angle_alpha   90.00
_cell.angle_beta   90.00
_cell.angle_gamma   90.00
#
_symmetry.space_group_name_H-M   'P 1'
#
loop_
_entity.id
_entity.type
_entity.pdbx_description
1 polymer ?
#
loop_
_entity_poly.entity_id
_entity_poly.type
_entity_poly.pdbx_seq_one_letter_code
_entity_poly.pdbx_strand_id
1 'polypeptide(L)'
;MHSRLSSGHVRRHCQAPPCWIRKWAESEQESRAGLNVDRRPFFSPPPPPLPPLDRSTVSPSPPWTSRLHASWLPAAGLGRISVLRARIVLAATAMTSLTQRTSGLVQRRTEAIRSAAADKERESGGEEDEARRGEEEDEDKGDSKETRLTLMEEVLLLGLKDREGYTSFWNDCISSGLRGCMLVELALRGRLQLEACGVRRKSLLSRKVICKSDAPTGDVLLDEALKHIKETQPPETVQSWIELLSGETWNPLKLHYQLRNVRERLAKNLVEKGVLTTEKQNFLLFDMTTHPLTNSTIKQRLVKKVQDSVLEKWVNDPHRMDKRVLALILLAHSSDVLENAFAPLQDDQYDLGMKRVHTLLELEPEKESAKPNTNELMWAVVAAFTK
;
A
#
# COMPACT_ATOMS: atom_id res chain seq x y z
N MET A 1 -8.00 72.90 -21.08
CA MET A 1 -6.65 72.86 -20.47
C MET A 1 -6.77 72.43 -19.01
N HIS A 2 -6.02 71.38 -18.67
CA HIS A 2 -5.58 70.96 -17.33
C HIS A 2 -6.59 70.47 -16.26
N SER A 3 -6.81 69.15 -16.36
CA SER A 3 -6.64 68.15 -15.30
C SER A 3 -5.88 68.57 -14.03
N ARG A 4 -6.42 68.21 -12.85
CA ARG A 4 -5.65 67.92 -11.64
C ARG A 4 -6.07 66.58 -11.05
N LEU A 5 -5.04 65.75 -10.84
CA LEU A 5 -5.06 64.40 -10.31
C LEU A 5 -5.40 64.39 -8.82
N SER A 6 -6.25 63.47 -8.39
CA SER A 6 -6.33 63.02 -7.00
C SER A 6 -5.70 61.63 -6.88
N SER A 7 -4.64 61.55 -6.07
CA SER A 7 -3.85 60.34 -5.80
C SER A 7 -4.63 59.40 -4.88
N GLY A 8 -5.22 58.35 -5.45
CA GLY A 8 -5.77 57.22 -4.69
C GLY A 8 -4.69 56.19 -4.36
N HIS A 9 -4.31 56.12 -3.08
CA HIS A 9 -3.39 55.11 -2.55
C HIS A 9 -4.14 53.76 -2.43
N VAL A 10 -3.99 52.88 -3.42
CA VAL A 10 -4.53 51.51 -3.37
C VAL A 10 -3.60 50.65 -2.51
N ARG A 11 -3.99 50.39 -1.25
CA ARG A 11 -3.38 49.32 -0.45
C ARG A 11 -3.66 47.99 -1.13
N ARG A 12 -2.61 47.37 -1.70
CA ARG A 12 -2.69 45.96 -2.14
C ARG A 12 -2.84 45.10 -0.88
N HIS A 13 -4.02 44.56 -0.66
CA HIS A 13 -4.19 43.42 0.24
C HIS A 13 -3.38 42.26 -0.33
N CYS A 14 -2.29 41.89 0.33
CA CYS A 14 -1.64 40.61 0.12
C CYS A 14 -2.65 39.53 0.50
N GLN A 15 -3.35 38.97 -0.49
CA GLN A 15 -4.09 37.74 -0.30
C GLN A 15 -3.09 36.64 0.06
N ALA A 16 -3.32 35.99 1.19
CA ALA A 16 -2.57 34.81 1.57
C ALA A 16 -2.69 33.77 0.45
N PRO A 17 -1.60 33.04 0.12
CA PRO A 17 -1.68 32.00 -0.90
C PRO A 17 -2.73 30.95 -0.50
N PRO A 18 -3.51 30.42 -1.47
CA PRO A 18 -4.52 29.40 -1.19
C PRO A 18 -3.91 28.21 -0.45
N CYS A 19 -4.70 27.58 0.43
CA CYS A 19 -4.26 26.60 1.42
C CYS A 19 -3.44 25.42 0.84
N TRP A 20 -3.69 25.07 -0.44
CA TRP A 20 -2.93 24.03 -1.14
C TRP A 20 -1.46 24.39 -1.39
N ILE A 21 -1.14 25.68 -1.60
CA ILE A 21 0.24 26.16 -1.78
C ILE A 21 1.03 26.05 -0.47
N ARG A 22 0.37 26.27 0.68
CA ARG A 22 1.02 26.11 2.00
C ARG A 22 1.33 24.64 2.30
N LYS A 23 0.36 23.76 2.08
CA LYS A 23 0.55 22.31 2.27
C LYS A 23 1.56 21.72 1.30
N TRP A 24 1.62 22.22 0.07
CA TRP A 24 2.66 21.83 -0.89
C TRP A 24 4.05 22.31 -0.47
N ALA A 25 4.18 23.57 -0.02
CA ALA A 25 5.45 24.10 0.47
C ALA A 25 6.00 23.32 1.68
N GLU A 26 5.13 22.85 2.57
CA GLU A 26 5.50 21.97 3.71
C GLU A 26 6.00 20.60 3.21
N SER A 27 5.32 19.99 2.24
CA SER A 27 5.72 18.70 1.62
C SER A 27 7.05 18.78 0.84
N GLU A 28 7.31 19.92 0.18
CA GLU A 28 8.54 20.17 -0.57
C GLU A 28 9.74 20.39 0.40
N GLN A 29 9.49 21.01 1.56
CA GLN A 29 10.49 21.23 2.61
C GLN A 29 10.90 19.90 3.27
N GLU A 30 9.97 18.99 3.51
CA GLU A 30 10.25 17.64 4.01
C GLU A 30 11.00 16.78 2.99
N SER A 31 10.65 16.90 1.71
CA SER A 31 11.34 16.19 0.61
C SER A 31 12.79 16.66 0.44
N ARG A 32 13.05 17.98 0.58
CA ARG A 32 14.42 18.53 0.56
C ARG A 32 15.22 18.22 1.82
N ALA A 33 14.56 18.12 2.98
CA ALA A 33 15.21 17.74 4.23
C ALA A 33 15.66 16.27 4.23
N GLY A 34 14.88 15.37 3.61
CA GLY A 34 15.23 13.95 3.49
C GLY A 34 16.44 13.65 2.60
N LEU A 35 16.77 14.53 1.65
CA LEU A 35 17.91 14.36 0.72
C LEU A 35 19.25 14.87 1.27
N ASN A 36 19.28 15.50 2.46
CA ASN A 36 20.48 16.15 3.00
C ASN A 36 20.92 15.61 4.37
N VAL A 37 20.41 14.46 4.80
CA VAL A 37 20.85 13.75 6.02
C VAL A 37 22.00 12.81 5.69
N ASP A 38 23.06 13.34 5.09
CA ASP A 38 24.37 12.68 5.02
C ASP A 38 25.42 13.77 4.84
N ARG A 39 25.72 14.47 5.94
CA ARG A 39 26.94 15.26 6.26
C ARG A 39 26.60 16.41 7.22
N ARG A 40 26.44 16.11 8.52
CA ARG A 40 26.83 17.05 9.59
C ARG A 40 27.36 16.27 10.79
N PRO A 41 28.53 16.63 11.34
CA PRO A 41 29.03 16.02 12.57
C PRO A 41 28.19 16.49 13.77
N PHE A 42 27.92 15.54 14.67
CA PHE A 42 27.26 15.73 15.96
C PHE A 42 27.95 16.84 16.78
N PHE A 43 27.19 17.87 17.16
CA PHE A 43 27.50 18.74 18.29
C PHE A 43 26.33 18.67 19.27
N SER A 44 26.57 18.09 20.44
CA SER A 44 25.61 18.01 21.55
C SER A 44 25.49 19.38 22.22
N PRO A 45 24.28 19.90 22.49
CA PRO A 45 24.11 21.10 23.32
C PRO A 45 24.31 20.75 24.82
N PRO A 46 24.86 21.68 25.64
CA PRO A 46 25.07 21.45 27.07
C PRO A 46 23.75 21.54 27.86
N PRO A 47 23.65 20.87 29.03
CA PRO A 47 22.45 20.89 29.86
C PRO A 47 22.25 22.24 30.59
N PRO A 48 21.00 22.62 30.93
CA PRO A 48 20.69 23.86 31.64
C PRO A 48 21.10 23.82 33.13
N PRO A 49 21.35 24.98 33.77
CA PRO A 49 21.81 25.05 35.16
C PRO A 49 20.69 24.83 36.18
N LEU A 50 21.03 24.24 37.33
CA LEU A 50 20.14 24.00 38.47
C LEU A 50 19.95 25.27 39.33
N PRO A 51 18.77 25.49 39.95
CA PRO A 51 18.53 26.58 40.89
C PRO A 51 19.13 26.30 42.30
N PRO A 52 19.41 27.34 43.09
CA PRO A 52 20.15 27.21 44.35
C PRO A 52 19.30 26.71 45.54
N LEU A 53 19.95 25.99 46.45
CA LEU A 53 19.45 25.55 47.75
C LEU A 53 19.39 26.72 48.74
N ASP A 54 18.27 26.85 49.45
CA ASP A 54 18.17 27.70 50.65
C ASP A 54 17.92 26.84 51.90
N ARG A 55 18.49 27.26 53.02
CA ARG A 55 18.66 26.49 54.27
C ARG A 55 18.05 27.28 55.44
N SER A 56 17.01 26.76 56.09
CA SER A 56 16.55 27.04 57.49
C SER A 56 15.13 26.45 57.64
N THR A 57 14.64 25.84 58.72
CA THR A 57 15.05 25.66 60.13
C THR A 57 14.12 24.60 60.77
N VAL A 58 14.72 23.72 61.60
CA VAL A 58 14.26 23.19 62.92
C VAL A 58 12.93 22.38 63.07
N SER A 59 13.11 21.23 63.73
CA SER A 59 12.23 20.14 64.21
C SER A 59 11.28 20.51 65.38
N PRO A 60 10.37 19.61 65.87
CA PRO A 60 10.74 18.47 66.75
C PRO A 60 9.95 17.15 66.56
N SER A 61 10.58 16.04 67.00
CA SER A 61 10.11 14.64 67.17
C SER A 61 9.19 14.46 68.42
N PRO A 62 8.76 13.24 68.92
CA PRO A 62 9.15 11.82 68.67
C PRO A 62 7.95 10.79 68.84
N PRO A 63 8.09 9.51 69.32
CA PRO A 63 8.99 8.36 69.01
C PRO A 63 8.27 6.99 68.69
N TRP A 64 9.08 5.90 68.67
CA TRP A 64 8.83 4.42 68.85
C TRP A 64 8.82 3.59 67.54
N THR A 65 9.49 2.44 67.36
CA THR A 65 10.47 1.59 68.09
C THR A 65 11.08 0.55 67.11
N SER A 66 12.38 0.25 67.29
CA SER A 66 13.07 -1.07 67.28
C SER A 66 13.12 -2.03 66.06
N ARG A 67 14.37 -2.49 65.78
CA ARG A 67 14.88 -3.89 65.55
C ARG A 67 15.65 -4.05 64.21
N LEU A 68 17.01 -3.98 64.15
CA LEU A 68 18.06 -5.03 64.31
C LEU A 68 17.73 -6.34 63.55
N HIS A 69 18.53 -7.02 62.71
CA HIS A 69 19.98 -7.26 62.51
C HIS A 69 20.12 -7.89 61.08
N ALA A 70 21.03 -7.50 60.18
CA ALA A 70 22.42 -7.96 59.98
C ALA A 70 22.65 -9.48 59.79
N SER A 71 22.94 -9.83 58.52
CA SER A 71 23.98 -10.75 57.97
C SER A 71 24.13 -12.21 58.45
N TRP A 72 24.37 -13.14 57.50
CA TRP A 72 25.67 -13.77 57.19
C TRP A 72 25.53 -14.89 56.13
N LEU A 73 26.46 -14.87 55.16
CA LEU A 73 26.82 -15.92 54.19
C LEU A 73 27.77 -16.97 54.86
N PRO A 74 27.97 -18.18 54.30
CA PRO A 74 29.04 -18.45 53.28
C PRO A 74 28.60 -19.46 52.18
N ALA A 75 28.93 -19.29 50.89
CA ALA A 75 30.19 -19.53 50.14
C ALA A 75 30.64 -21.01 49.98
N ALA A 76 30.66 -21.53 48.74
CA ALA A 76 31.81 -22.21 48.09
C ALA A 76 31.46 -22.96 46.76
N GLY A 77 32.34 -22.85 45.75
CA GLY A 77 32.55 -23.85 44.67
C GLY A 77 32.20 -23.41 43.23
N LEU A 78 33.00 -22.60 42.51
CA LEU A 78 34.14 -22.95 41.61
C LEU A 78 33.80 -23.90 40.43
N GLY A 79 33.93 -23.41 39.18
CA GLY A 79 33.81 -24.28 38.00
C GLY A 79 33.92 -23.68 36.59
N ARG A 80 35.06 -23.04 36.28
CA ARG A 80 35.74 -22.95 34.95
C ARG A 80 35.14 -22.13 33.80
N ILE A 81 35.99 -21.19 33.40
CA ILE A 81 36.08 -20.39 32.17
C ILE A 81 36.61 -21.26 31.03
N SER A 82 36.10 -21.07 29.80
CA SER A 82 36.82 -21.41 28.57
C SER A 82 36.52 -20.38 27.48
N VAL A 83 37.53 -19.57 27.21
CA VAL A 83 37.68 -18.70 26.05
C VAL A 83 38.27 -19.58 24.94
N LEU A 84 37.65 -19.62 23.75
CA LEU A 84 38.32 -20.13 22.56
C LEU A 84 38.28 -19.09 21.43
N ARG A 85 39.49 -18.75 21.00
CA ARG A 85 39.83 -17.84 19.90
C ARG A 85 39.48 -18.44 18.54
N ALA A 86 39.07 -17.54 17.65
CA ALA A 86 39.24 -17.46 16.21
C ALA A 86 39.94 -18.62 15.46
N ARG A 87 39.31 -19.07 14.36
CA ARG A 87 40.01 -19.31 13.09
C ARG A 87 39.18 -18.81 11.91
N ILE A 88 39.76 -17.81 11.26
CA ILE A 88 39.49 -17.34 9.91
C ILE A 88 39.94 -18.45 8.94
N VAL A 89 39.10 -18.84 7.99
CA VAL A 89 39.54 -19.52 6.77
C VAL A 89 39.20 -18.62 5.60
N LEU A 90 40.28 -18.06 5.05
CA LEU A 90 40.36 -17.34 3.80
C LEU A 90 40.43 -18.41 2.68
N ALA A 91 39.47 -18.42 1.77
CA ALA A 91 39.60 -19.12 0.50
C ALA A 91 39.52 -18.07 -0.62
N ALA A 92 40.69 -17.52 -0.96
CA ALA A 92 40.92 -16.82 -2.20
C ALA A 92 41.52 -17.82 -3.19
N THR A 93 40.90 -17.98 -4.35
CA THR A 93 41.56 -18.54 -5.53
C THR A 93 41.33 -17.59 -6.69
N ALA A 94 42.42 -17.22 -7.32
CA ALA A 94 42.54 -16.15 -8.28
C ALA A 94 42.18 -16.60 -9.71
N MET A 95 41.64 -15.62 -10.46
CA MET A 95 41.83 -15.29 -11.87
C MET A 95 42.15 -16.40 -12.89
N THR A 96 41.35 -16.41 -13.97
CA THR A 96 41.90 -16.46 -15.34
C THR A 96 40.98 -15.75 -16.35
N SER A 97 41.65 -14.98 -17.20
CA SER A 97 41.29 -14.11 -18.32
C SER A 97 40.11 -14.47 -19.25
N LEU A 98 39.34 -13.42 -19.57
CA LEU A 98 39.11 -12.84 -20.91
C LEU A 98 39.34 -13.74 -22.14
N THR A 99 38.28 -13.96 -22.94
CA THR A 99 38.37 -13.93 -24.41
C THR A 99 36.99 -13.70 -25.05
N GLN A 100 36.81 -12.51 -25.61
CA GLN A 100 35.89 -12.26 -26.72
C GLN A 100 36.34 -13.08 -27.93
N ARG A 101 35.42 -13.77 -28.60
CA ARG A 101 35.45 -13.92 -30.06
C ARG A 101 34.06 -14.22 -30.62
N THR A 102 33.79 -13.48 -31.68
CA THR A 102 32.61 -13.41 -32.52
C THR A 102 32.60 -14.50 -33.59
N SER A 103 31.43 -14.67 -34.21
CA SER A 103 31.15 -15.21 -35.56
C SER A 103 30.76 -16.68 -35.72
N GLY A 104 29.57 -16.87 -36.34
CA GLY A 104 29.37 -17.90 -37.37
C GLY A 104 28.44 -19.08 -37.09
N LEU A 105 27.18 -18.88 -36.68
CA LEU A 105 26.18 -19.97 -36.70
C LEU A 105 25.46 -20.01 -38.06
N VAL A 106 25.80 -21.03 -38.85
CA VAL A 106 25.21 -21.35 -40.16
C VAL A 106 23.85 -22.03 -39.99
N GLN A 107 22.85 -21.52 -40.72
CA GLN A 107 21.49 -22.05 -40.83
C GLN A 107 21.46 -23.47 -41.43
N ARG A 108 20.70 -24.37 -40.79
CA ARG A 108 20.13 -25.57 -41.43
C ARG A 108 18.63 -25.68 -41.11
N ARG A 109 17.80 -25.14 -42.01
CA ARG A 109 16.48 -25.70 -42.40
C ARG A 109 16.77 -27.10 -42.97
N THR A 110 15.99 -28.17 -42.82
CA THR A 110 14.53 -28.39 -42.89
C THR A 110 14.30 -29.89 -42.52
N GLU A 111 13.05 -30.35 -42.36
CA GLU A 111 12.62 -31.78 -42.28
C GLU A 111 12.36 -32.42 -40.90
N ALA A 112 11.59 -31.74 -40.03
CA ALA A 112 10.98 -32.42 -38.86
C ALA A 112 9.52 -32.04 -38.58
N ILE A 113 8.81 -31.41 -39.53
CA ILE A 113 7.41 -30.92 -39.32
C ILE A 113 6.44 -31.51 -40.37
N ARG A 114 6.72 -32.69 -40.94
CA ARG A 114 5.82 -33.30 -41.96
C ARG A 114 5.31 -34.71 -41.65
N SER A 115 5.48 -35.24 -40.44
CA SER A 115 5.15 -36.64 -40.16
C SER A 115 4.44 -36.89 -38.82
N ALA A 116 3.63 -35.94 -38.34
CA ALA A 116 2.89 -36.10 -37.08
C ALA A 116 1.40 -35.69 -37.16
N ALA A 117 0.78 -35.75 -38.35
CA ALA A 117 -0.61 -35.33 -38.55
C ALA A 117 -1.45 -36.30 -39.39
N ALA A 118 -1.19 -37.60 -39.31
CA ALA A 118 -2.03 -38.63 -39.93
C ALA A 118 -1.88 -39.96 -39.20
N ASP A 119 -2.63 -40.14 -38.11
CA ASP A 119 -3.32 -41.40 -37.75
C ASP A 119 -3.81 -41.35 -36.30
N LYS A 120 -5.13 -41.15 -36.13
CA LYS A 120 -6.01 -41.99 -35.30
C LYS A 120 -7.34 -41.29 -35.04
N GLU A 121 -8.34 -41.69 -35.82
CA GLU A 121 -9.73 -41.72 -35.36
C GLU A 121 -10.27 -43.15 -35.53
N ARG A 122 -11.17 -43.54 -34.61
CA ARG A 122 -11.86 -44.84 -34.37
C ARG A 122 -11.08 -45.77 -33.42
N GLU A 123 -11.63 -46.26 -32.30
CA GLU A 123 -13.01 -46.69 -32.06
C GLU A 123 -13.33 -46.83 -30.54
N SER A 124 -14.52 -46.34 -30.15
CA SER A 124 -15.48 -46.74 -29.08
C SER A 124 -15.11 -47.72 -27.93
N GLY A 125 -15.40 -47.28 -26.69
CA GLY A 125 -16.32 -47.98 -25.76
C GLY A 125 -15.80 -48.45 -24.39
N GLY A 126 -16.42 -47.98 -23.29
CA GLY A 126 -16.47 -48.69 -21.99
C GLY A 126 -16.14 -47.92 -20.70
N GLU A 127 -17.16 -47.32 -20.09
CA GLU A 127 -17.53 -47.18 -18.66
C GLU A 127 -16.50 -46.86 -17.52
N GLU A 128 -16.85 -45.78 -16.80
CA GLU A 128 -16.83 -45.55 -15.33
C GLU A 128 -15.53 -45.75 -14.51
N ASP A 129 -14.92 -44.65 -14.04
CA ASP A 129 -14.89 -44.31 -12.60
C ASP A 129 -14.22 -42.95 -12.28
N GLU A 130 -14.76 -42.30 -11.27
CA GLU A 130 -14.43 -40.98 -10.70
C GLU A 130 -13.01 -40.86 -10.11
N ALA A 131 -12.29 -39.77 -10.45
CA ALA A 131 -11.38 -39.11 -9.51
C ALA A 131 -11.07 -37.66 -9.91
N ARG A 132 -11.84 -36.74 -9.33
CA ARG A 132 -11.49 -35.33 -9.04
C ARG A 132 -9.98 -35.02 -9.11
N ARG A 133 -9.59 -34.21 -10.08
CA ARG A 133 -8.48 -33.26 -9.93
C ARG A 133 -8.89 -31.95 -10.57
N GLY A 134 -9.24 -30.99 -9.73
CA GLY A 134 -9.57 -29.63 -10.14
C GLY A 134 -8.36 -29.01 -10.81
N GLU A 135 -8.48 -28.81 -12.11
CA GLU A 135 -7.69 -27.83 -12.82
C GLU A 135 -8.40 -26.50 -12.58
N GLU A 136 -7.90 -25.74 -11.60
CA GLU A 136 -8.10 -24.30 -11.57
C GLU A 136 -7.38 -23.75 -12.81
N GLU A 137 -8.07 -23.79 -13.94
CA GLU A 137 -7.64 -23.07 -15.12
C GLU A 137 -7.77 -21.59 -14.79
N ASP A 138 -6.60 -20.96 -14.59
CA ASP A 138 -6.41 -19.53 -14.64
C ASP A 138 -7.08 -18.97 -15.91
N GLU A 139 -8.29 -18.43 -15.77
CA GLU A 139 -8.91 -17.51 -16.73
C GLU A 139 -8.16 -16.15 -16.73
N ASP A 140 -6.87 -16.19 -17.04
CA ASP A 140 -6.06 -15.01 -17.38
C ASP A 140 -5.43 -15.18 -18.78
N LYS A 141 -6.14 -15.90 -19.65
CA LYS A 141 -5.78 -16.09 -21.07
C LYS A 141 -6.61 -15.18 -21.97
N GLY A 142 -6.77 -13.94 -21.52
CA GLY A 142 -7.73 -13.01 -22.10
C GLY A 142 -7.31 -11.56 -22.18
N ASP A 143 -6.07 -11.15 -21.88
CA ASP A 143 -5.49 -9.94 -22.48
C ASP A 143 -3.96 -9.86 -22.27
N SER A 144 -3.19 -10.19 -23.30
CA SER A 144 -1.70 -10.14 -23.27
C SER A 144 -1.15 -8.77 -23.72
N LYS A 145 -1.99 -7.75 -23.91
CA LYS A 145 -1.59 -6.41 -24.39
C LYS A 145 -2.08 -5.24 -23.53
N GLU A 146 -2.87 -5.48 -22.50
CA GLU A 146 -3.47 -4.46 -21.65
C GLU A 146 -2.54 -4.09 -20.50
N THR A 147 -2.44 -2.79 -20.27
CA THR A 147 -1.70 -2.22 -19.16
C THR A 147 -2.33 -2.70 -17.85
N ARG A 148 -1.65 -3.59 -17.13
CA ARG A 148 -2.09 -4.10 -15.83
C ARG A 148 -1.92 -3.04 -14.75
N LEU A 149 -3.04 -2.55 -14.24
CA LEU A 149 -3.08 -1.59 -13.13
C LEU A 149 -3.30 -2.29 -11.79
N THR A 150 -2.72 -1.75 -10.72
CA THR A 150 -2.99 -2.17 -9.34
C THR A 150 -4.27 -1.51 -8.82
N LEU A 151 -4.87 -2.04 -7.75
CA LEU A 151 -6.08 -1.44 -7.17
C LEU A 151 -5.82 0.00 -6.71
N MET A 152 -4.62 0.27 -6.18
CA MET A 152 -4.20 1.62 -5.79
C MET A 152 -4.21 2.58 -6.99
N GLU A 153 -3.69 2.13 -8.13
CA GLU A 153 -3.64 2.93 -9.36
C GLU A 153 -5.04 3.16 -9.94
N GLU A 154 -5.91 2.15 -9.93
CA GLU A 154 -7.28 2.27 -10.40
C GLU A 154 -8.08 3.26 -9.55
N VAL A 155 -8.02 3.16 -8.21
CA VAL A 155 -8.65 4.12 -7.29
C VAL A 155 -8.10 5.52 -7.50
N LEU A 156 -6.77 5.66 -7.68
CA LEU A 156 -6.15 6.96 -7.96
C LEU A 156 -6.64 7.57 -9.27
N LEU A 157 -6.79 6.76 -10.33
CA LEU A 157 -7.28 7.22 -11.64
C LEU A 157 -8.75 7.63 -11.62
N LEU A 158 -9.59 6.99 -10.80
CA LEU A 158 -10.98 7.41 -10.60
C LEU A 158 -11.07 8.80 -9.96
N GLY A 159 -10.15 9.12 -9.04
CA GLY A 159 -10.06 10.42 -8.38
C GLY A 159 -9.27 11.49 -9.14
N LEU A 160 -8.63 11.14 -10.27
CA LEU A 160 -7.79 12.05 -11.05
C LEU A 160 -8.64 12.88 -12.01
N LYS A 161 -8.37 14.18 -12.12
CA LYS A 161 -8.96 15.01 -13.18
C LYS A 161 -8.11 14.99 -14.45
N ASP A 162 -8.77 14.90 -15.59
CA ASP A 162 -8.11 14.66 -16.88
C ASP A 162 -7.12 15.77 -17.26
N ARG A 163 -7.50 17.04 -17.10
CA ARG A 163 -6.71 18.21 -17.53
C ARG A 163 -5.68 18.67 -16.50
N GLU A 164 -5.99 18.54 -15.22
CA GLU A 164 -5.20 19.15 -14.15
C GLU A 164 -4.03 18.25 -13.74
N GLY A 165 -4.09 16.94 -14.03
CA GLY A 165 -3.00 16.01 -13.73
C GLY A 165 -2.72 15.84 -12.23
N TYR A 166 -3.67 16.26 -11.40
CA TYR A 166 -3.68 16.11 -9.96
C TYR A 166 -5.02 15.51 -9.53
N THR A 167 -5.00 14.79 -8.41
CA THR A 167 -6.22 14.32 -7.78
C THR A 167 -7.02 15.52 -7.31
N SER A 168 -8.35 15.49 -7.51
CA SER A 168 -9.25 16.60 -7.17
C SER A 168 -9.08 17.07 -5.73
N PHE A 169 -8.78 16.14 -4.82
CA PHE A 169 -8.43 16.44 -3.44
C PHE A 169 -7.73 15.20 -2.85
N TRP A 170 -6.49 15.33 -2.37
CA TRP A 170 -5.89 14.28 -1.55
C TRP A 170 -6.35 14.46 -0.10
N ASN A 171 -7.13 13.51 0.40
CA ASN A 171 -7.74 13.52 1.73
C ASN A 171 -7.34 12.27 2.55
N ASP A 172 -7.81 12.19 3.79
CA ASP A 172 -7.52 11.06 4.67
C ASP A 172 -8.25 9.77 4.22
N CYS A 173 -9.41 9.90 3.57
CA CYS A 173 -10.19 8.77 3.02
C CYS A 173 -9.46 8.07 1.87
N ILE A 174 -8.93 8.81 0.88
CA ILE A 174 -8.12 8.25 -0.21
C ILE A 174 -6.78 7.74 0.33
N SER A 175 -6.18 8.44 1.30
CA SER A 175 -4.93 8.01 1.92
C SER A 175 -5.10 6.63 2.58
N SER A 176 -6.10 6.45 3.44
CA SER A 176 -6.41 5.19 4.12
C SER A 176 -6.93 4.12 3.15
N GLY A 177 -7.81 4.50 2.22
CA GLY A 177 -8.36 3.63 1.18
C GLY A 177 -7.28 3.00 0.28
N LEU A 178 -6.24 3.75 -0.07
CA LEU A 178 -5.09 3.22 -0.81
C LEU A 178 -4.28 2.19 0.00
N ARG A 179 -4.17 2.33 1.32
CA ARG A 179 -3.54 1.30 2.17
C ARG A 179 -4.42 0.05 2.26
N GLY A 180 -5.74 0.23 2.31
CA GLY A 180 -6.70 -0.86 2.12
C GLY A 180 -6.49 -1.60 0.80
N CYS A 181 -6.34 -0.87 -0.30
CA CYS A 181 -6.04 -1.43 -1.62
C CYS A 181 -4.76 -2.25 -1.62
N MET A 182 -3.69 -1.79 -0.96
CA MET A 182 -2.42 -2.54 -0.87
C MET A 182 -2.61 -3.90 -0.17
N LEU A 183 -3.34 -3.93 0.94
CA LEU A 183 -3.61 -5.18 1.67
C LEU A 183 -4.43 -6.16 0.83
N VAL A 184 -5.48 -5.66 0.13
CA VAL A 184 -6.30 -6.50 -0.75
C VAL A 184 -5.51 -6.99 -1.95
N GLU A 185 -4.70 -6.13 -2.58
CA GLU A 185 -3.87 -6.48 -3.73
C GLU A 185 -2.86 -7.57 -3.36
N LEU A 186 -2.21 -7.46 -2.19
CA LEU A 186 -1.32 -8.51 -1.67
C LEU A 186 -2.08 -9.81 -1.33
N ALA A 187 -3.32 -9.71 -0.86
CA ALA A 187 -4.18 -10.86 -0.58
C ALA A 187 -4.55 -11.61 -1.87
N LEU A 188 -4.95 -10.88 -2.92
CA LEU A 188 -5.31 -11.45 -4.22
C LEU A 188 -4.11 -12.08 -4.92
N ARG A 189 -2.90 -11.55 -4.71
CA ARG A 189 -1.63 -12.15 -5.18
C ARG A 189 -1.15 -13.31 -4.29
N GLY A 190 -1.92 -13.74 -3.29
CA GLY A 190 -1.56 -14.85 -2.40
C GLY A 190 -0.35 -14.59 -1.49
N ARG A 191 0.03 -13.32 -1.29
CA ARG A 191 1.15 -12.92 -0.42
C ARG A 191 0.74 -12.86 1.05
N LEU A 192 -0.47 -12.36 1.31
CA LEU A 192 -1.03 -12.23 2.65
C LEU A 192 -2.25 -13.13 2.84
N GLN A 193 -2.45 -13.57 4.07
CA GLN A 193 -3.62 -14.31 4.50
C GLN A 193 -4.02 -13.87 5.91
N LEU A 194 -5.30 -14.01 6.24
CA LEU A 194 -5.78 -13.78 7.59
C LEU A 194 -5.52 -15.03 8.45
N GLU A 195 -5.12 -14.84 9.72
CA GLU A 195 -4.91 -15.92 10.70
C GLU A 195 -6.11 -16.87 10.69
N ALA A 196 -5.92 -18.17 10.49
CA ALA A 196 -7.01 -19.13 10.36
C ALA A 196 -8.00 -19.05 11.55
N CYS A 197 -9.29 -19.19 11.27
CA CYS A 197 -10.32 -19.14 12.29
C CYS A 197 -10.16 -20.34 13.26
N GLY A 198 -9.70 -20.06 14.49
CA GLY A 198 -9.59 -21.08 15.54
C GLY A 198 -10.96 -21.53 16.06
N VAL A 199 -10.96 -22.51 16.98
CA VAL A 199 -12.18 -23.11 17.57
C VAL A 199 -13.14 -22.06 18.16
N ARG A 200 -12.58 -20.98 18.71
CA ARG A 200 -13.32 -19.79 19.12
C ARG A 200 -13.34 -18.82 17.95
N ARG A 201 -14.42 -18.80 17.17
CA ARG A 201 -14.60 -17.91 16.01
C ARG A 201 -14.29 -16.46 16.39
N LYS A 202 -13.10 -15.98 16.02
CA LYS A 202 -12.68 -14.59 16.19
C LYS A 202 -13.32 -13.77 15.06
N SER A 203 -13.80 -12.56 15.37
CA SER A 203 -14.25 -11.59 14.36
C SER A 203 -13.12 -11.29 13.36
N LEU A 204 -13.45 -11.03 12.10
CA LEU A 204 -12.50 -10.67 11.04
C LEU A 204 -11.49 -9.59 11.47
N LEU A 205 -11.96 -8.55 12.17
CA LEU A 205 -11.13 -7.42 12.61
C LEU A 205 -10.17 -7.77 13.74
N SER A 206 -10.49 -8.81 14.52
CA SER A 206 -9.66 -9.28 15.63
C SER A 206 -8.60 -10.29 15.19
N ARG A 207 -8.72 -10.84 13.98
CA ARG A 207 -7.76 -11.78 13.40
C ARG A 207 -6.53 -11.03 12.89
N LYS A 208 -5.37 -11.68 13.00
CA LYS A 208 -4.09 -11.08 12.61
C LYS A 208 -3.77 -11.35 11.15
N VAL A 209 -3.06 -10.42 10.50
CA VAL A 209 -2.57 -10.58 9.12
C VAL A 209 -1.27 -11.36 9.16
N ILE A 210 -1.19 -12.42 8.35
CA ILE A 210 -0.06 -13.34 8.26
C ILE A 210 0.54 -13.26 6.86
N CYS A 211 1.87 -13.16 6.79
CA CYS A 211 2.61 -13.27 5.54
C CYS A 211 2.70 -14.74 5.12
N LYS A 212 2.12 -15.08 3.97
CA LYS A 212 2.14 -16.43 3.38
C LYS A 212 3.33 -16.62 2.44
N SER A 213 3.66 -15.60 1.65
CA SER A 213 4.76 -15.62 0.69
C SER A 213 5.44 -14.26 0.64
N ASP A 214 6.76 -14.26 0.65
CA ASP A 214 7.62 -13.07 0.57
C ASP A 214 8.18 -12.81 -0.83
N ALA A 215 7.65 -13.50 -1.85
CA ALA A 215 8.07 -13.28 -3.22
C ALA A 215 7.76 -11.84 -3.68
N PRO A 216 8.71 -11.13 -4.29
CA PRO A 216 8.49 -9.75 -4.73
C PRO A 216 7.34 -9.70 -5.74
N THR A 217 6.60 -8.60 -5.70
CA THR A 217 5.42 -8.35 -6.54
C THR A 217 5.76 -7.49 -7.76
N GLY A 218 6.93 -6.83 -7.75
CA GLY A 218 7.36 -5.91 -8.80
C GLY A 218 6.80 -4.49 -8.65
N ASP A 219 6.00 -4.23 -7.60
CA ASP A 219 5.54 -2.89 -7.24
C ASP A 219 6.22 -2.47 -5.94
N VAL A 220 6.92 -1.33 -5.98
CA VAL A 220 7.75 -0.85 -4.87
C VAL A 220 6.92 -0.61 -3.60
N LEU A 221 5.66 -0.16 -3.71
CA LEU A 221 4.81 0.10 -2.55
C LEU A 221 4.31 -1.19 -1.92
N LEU A 222 3.91 -2.16 -2.76
CA LEU A 222 3.48 -3.48 -2.28
C LEU A 222 4.63 -4.24 -1.63
N ASP A 223 5.83 -4.16 -2.20
CA ASP A 223 7.02 -4.85 -1.68
C ASP A 223 7.50 -4.25 -0.36
N GLU A 224 7.40 -2.93 -0.20
CA GLU A 224 7.71 -2.24 1.07
C GLU A 224 6.68 -2.61 2.16
N ALA A 225 5.39 -2.59 1.84
CA ALA A 225 4.34 -3.04 2.77
C ALA A 225 4.52 -4.51 3.17
N LEU A 226 4.83 -5.38 2.20
CA LEU A 226 5.08 -6.80 2.45
C LEU A 226 6.30 -7.02 3.36
N LYS A 227 7.37 -6.23 3.18
CA LYS A 227 8.55 -6.26 4.04
C LYS A 227 8.19 -5.89 5.49
N HIS A 228 7.45 -4.80 5.69
CA HIS A 228 6.99 -4.39 7.01
C HIS A 228 6.16 -5.47 7.70
N ILE A 229 5.23 -6.09 6.97
CA ILE A 229 4.37 -7.17 7.50
C ILE A 229 5.18 -8.41 7.89
N LYS A 230 6.19 -8.76 7.09
CA LYS A 230 7.09 -9.89 7.36
C LYS A 230 7.93 -9.68 8.63
N GLU A 231 8.47 -8.48 8.81
CA GLU A 231 9.40 -8.17 9.91
C GLU A 231 8.68 -7.96 11.26
N THR A 232 7.37 -7.71 11.24
CA THR A 232 6.60 -7.39 12.44
C THR A 232 6.21 -8.65 13.21
N GLN A 233 6.69 -8.75 14.46
CA GLN A 233 6.25 -9.72 15.44
C GLN A 233 5.96 -9.04 16.79
N PRO A 234 4.81 -9.30 17.45
CA PRO A 234 3.74 -10.21 17.04
C PRO A 234 2.91 -9.67 15.84
N PRO A 235 2.20 -10.54 15.09
CA PRO A 235 1.35 -10.12 13.99
C PRO A 235 0.25 -9.12 14.39
N GLU A 236 -0.08 -8.19 13.50
CA GLU A 236 -1.05 -7.12 13.73
C GLU A 236 -2.37 -7.31 12.97
N THR A 237 -3.43 -6.64 13.41
CA THR A 237 -4.76 -6.69 12.78
C THR A 237 -4.80 -5.84 11.50
N VAL A 238 -5.83 -6.04 10.67
CA VAL A 238 -6.03 -5.26 9.43
C VAL A 238 -6.12 -3.76 9.71
N GLN A 239 -6.92 -3.35 10.70
CA GLN A 239 -7.05 -1.94 11.11
C GLN A 239 -5.70 -1.34 11.51
N SER A 240 -4.94 -2.06 12.36
CA SER A 240 -3.61 -1.59 12.76
C SER A 240 -2.67 -1.46 11.56
N TRP A 241 -2.71 -2.37 10.59
CA TRP A 241 -1.90 -2.22 9.38
C TRP A 241 -2.27 -1.00 8.54
N ILE A 242 -3.56 -0.68 8.40
CA ILE A 242 -4.01 0.52 7.70
C ILE A 242 -3.51 1.78 8.41
N GLU A 243 -3.64 1.86 9.74
CA GLU A 243 -3.14 2.98 10.55
C GLU A 243 -1.61 3.13 10.46
N LEU A 244 -0.87 2.00 10.58
CA LEU A 244 0.60 1.98 10.56
C LEU A 244 1.15 2.44 9.21
N LEU A 245 0.61 1.91 8.10
CA LEU A 245 1.05 2.26 6.75
C LEU A 245 0.62 3.68 6.35
N SER A 246 -0.42 4.23 6.98
CA SER A 246 -0.87 5.62 6.81
C SER A 246 -0.11 6.60 7.69
N GLY A 247 0.48 6.13 8.79
CA GLY A 247 1.18 6.96 9.78
C GLY A 247 0.26 7.59 10.83
N GLU A 248 -0.91 6.99 11.07
CA GLU A 248 -1.90 7.44 12.05
C GLU A 248 -1.59 6.92 13.47
N THR A 249 -0.49 6.19 13.63
CA THR A 249 -0.05 5.67 14.92
C THR A 249 0.68 6.72 15.76
N TRP A 250 0.40 6.74 17.06
CA TRP A 250 1.12 7.56 18.03
C TRP A 250 2.34 6.87 18.65
N ASN A 251 2.62 5.61 18.28
CA ASN A 251 3.75 4.87 18.84
C ASN A 251 5.07 5.21 18.11
N PRO A 252 6.06 5.84 18.78
CA PRO A 252 7.31 6.24 18.16
C PRO A 252 8.10 5.09 17.53
N LEU A 253 8.03 3.89 18.14
CA LEU A 253 8.72 2.71 17.64
C LEU A 253 8.12 2.20 16.33
N LYS A 254 6.88 2.58 16.01
CA LYS A 254 6.15 2.13 14.83
C LYS A 254 6.01 3.20 13.74
N LEU A 255 6.58 4.39 13.94
CA LEU A 255 6.53 5.47 12.94
C LEU A 255 7.25 5.12 11.63
N HIS A 256 8.23 4.22 11.67
CA HIS A 256 8.97 3.80 10.48
C HIS A 256 8.14 2.94 9.51
N TYR A 257 6.96 2.46 9.92
CA TYR A 257 6.07 1.68 9.05
C TYR A 257 5.31 2.54 8.03
N GLN A 258 5.26 3.86 8.24
CA GLN A 258 4.53 4.76 7.37
C GLN A 258 5.12 4.76 5.95
N LEU A 259 4.27 4.48 4.96
CA LEU A 259 4.64 4.63 3.57
C LEU A 259 4.61 6.11 3.19
N ARG A 260 5.78 6.63 2.79
CA ARG A 260 5.97 8.03 2.40
C ARG A 260 5.88 8.20 0.89
N ASN A 261 5.48 9.41 0.48
CA ASN A 261 5.42 9.84 -0.91
C ASN A 261 4.58 8.90 -1.80
N VAL A 262 3.49 8.35 -1.25
CA VAL A 262 2.64 7.37 -1.94
C VAL A 262 2.07 7.96 -3.22
N ARG A 263 1.62 9.22 -3.17
CA ARG A 263 1.06 9.92 -4.32
C ARG A 263 2.07 10.03 -5.47
N GLU A 264 3.28 10.48 -5.17
CA GLU A 264 4.35 10.69 -6.16
C GLU A 264 4.82 9.34 -6.72
N ARG A 265 4.88 8.30 -5.89
CA ARG A 265 5.27 6.95 -6.32
C ARG A 265 4.22 6.32 -7.22
N LEU A 266 2.93 6.44 -6.89
CA LEU A 266 1.85 5.98 -7.76
C LEU A 266 1.81 6.74 -9.09
N ALA A 267 2.02 8.05 -9.06
CA ALA A 267 2.11 8.85 -10.29
C ALA A 267 3.27 8.38 -11.18
N LYS A 268 4.46 8.12 -10.59
CA LYS A 268 5.60 7.55 -11.32
C LYS A 268 5.28 6.19 -11.94
N ASN A 269 4.67 5.26 -11.20
CA ASN A 269 4.25 3.97 -11.75
C ASN A 269 3.28 4.14 -12.92
N LEU A 270 2.31 5.07 -12.81
CA LEU A 270 1.37 5.35 -13.90
C LEU A 270 2.02 6.01 -15.12
N VAL A 271 3.08 6.81 -14.92
CA VAL A 271 3.91 7.36 -16.01
C VAL A 271 4.72 6.25 -16.69
N GLU A 272 5.34 5.35 -15.92
CA GLU A 272 6.09 4.19 -16.46
C GLU A 272 5.17 3.26 -17.26
N LYS A 273 3.90 3.14 -16.86
CA LYS A 273 2.86 2.39 -17.57
C LYS A 273 2.25 3.13 -18.77
N GLY A 274 2.67 4.38 -19.03
CA GLY A 274 2.19 5.19 -20.15
C GLY A 274 0.75 5.68 -20.01
N VAL A 275 0.21 5.73 -18.79
CA VAL A 275 -1.14 6.26 -18.51
C VAL A 275 -1.09 7.78 -18.34
N LEU A 276 -0.07 8.26 -17.63
CA LEU A 276 0.19 9.68 -17.38
C LEU A 276 1.47 10.13 -18.10
N THR A 277 1.60 11.43 -18.35
CA THR A 277 2.89 12.04 -18.71
C THR A 277 3.48 12.81 -17.55
N THR A 278 4.72 13.27 -17.72
CA THR A 278 5.33 14.25 -16.82
C THR A 278 5.48 15.55 -17.58
N GLU A 279 4.78 16.57 -17.12
CA GLU A 279 4.85 17.92 -17.69
C GLU A 279 5.30 18.90 -16.62
N LYS A 280 6.37 19.62 -16.92
CA LYS A 280 6.85 20.70 -16.05
C LYS A 280 6.08 21.97 -16.39
N GLN A 281 5.17 22.37 -15.52
CA GLN A 281 4.45 23.64 -15.62
C GLN A 281 5.26 24.74 -14.92
N ASN A 282 5.61 25.78 -15.68
CA ASN A 282 6.33 26.92 -15.14
C ASN A 282 5.30 27.96 -14.69
N PHE A 283 5.11 28.10 -13.38
CA PHE A 283 4.36 29.22 -12.82
C PHE A 283 5.29 30.42 -12.64
N LEU A 284 4.72 31.62 -12.56
CA LEU A 284 5.48 32.87 -12.46
C LEU A 284 6.50 32.88 -11.30
N LEU A 285 6.26 32.10 -10.24
CA LEU A 285 7.06 32.09 -9.01
C LEU A 285 7.72 30.73 -8.69
N PHE A 286 7.34 29.66 -9.37
CA PHE A 286 7.86 28.32 -9.12
C PHE A 286 7.55 27.40 -10.29
N ASP A 287 8.35 26.36 -10.46
CA ASP A 287 8.04 25.29 -11.40
C ASP A 287 7.35 24.16 -10.64
N MET A 288 6.27 23.62 -11.21
CA MET A 288 5.54 22.49 -10.64
C MET A 288 5.49 21.36 -11.65
N THR A 289 5.81 20.15 -11.20
CA THR A 289 5.68 18.97 -12.04
C THR A 289 4.24 18.46 -11.93
N THR A 290 3.55 18.38 -13.08
CA THR A 290 2.20 17.84 -13.23
C THR A 290 2.24 16.49 -13.91
N HIS A 291 1.21 15.68 -13.67
CA HIS A 291 1.03 14.38 -14.31
C HIS A 291 -0.31 14.29 -15.04
N PRO A 292 -0.49 15.00 -16.17
CA PRO A 292 -1.74 14.96 -16.92
C PRO A 292 -1.98 13.58 -17.54
N LEU A 293 -3.27 13.27 -17.75
CA LEU A 293 -3.70 12.02 -18.35
C LEU A 293 -3.46 12.05 -19.86
N THR A 294 -2.64 11.13 -20.38
CA THR A 294 -2.44 10.99 -21.83
C THR A 294 -3.30 9.90 -22.42
N ASN A 295 -3.44 8.77 -21.73
CA ASN A 295 -4.26 7.66 -22.18
C ASN A 295 -5.66 7.74 -21.59
N SER A 296 -6.52 8.57 -22.20
CA SER A 296 -7.93 8.67 -21.81
C SER A 296 -8.69 7.37 -21.99
N THR A 297 -8.28 6.50 -22.93
CA THR A 297 -8.93 5.21 -23.21
C THR A 297 -8.84 4.25 -22.03
N ILE A 298 -7.73 4.23 -21.29
CA ILE A 298 -7.60 3.40 -20.08
C ILE A 298 -8.54 3.87 -18.99
N LYS A 299 -8.61 5.18 -18.74
CA LYS A 299 -9.52 5.75 -17.74
C LYS A 299 -10.98 5.52 -18.11
N GLN A 300 -11.35 5.73 -19.38
CA GLN A 300 -12.71 5.46 -19.87
C GLN A 300 -13.09 3.98 -19.74
N ARG A 301 -12.16 3.06 -20.04
CA ARG A 301 -12.37 1.61 -19.81
C ARG A 301 -12.56 1.29 -18.33
N LEU A 302 -11.78 1.91 -17.44
CA LEU A 302 -11.92 1.74 -16.00
C LEU A 302 -13.29 2.22 -15.51
N VAL A 303 -13.69 3.43 -15.90
CA VAL A 303 -15.01 3.99 -15.55
C VAL A 303 -16.13 3.10 -16.07
N LYS A 304 -16.06 2.69 -17.34
CA LYS A 304 -17.06 1.79 -17.93
C LYS A 304 -17.10 0.44 -17.23
N LYS A 305 -15.95 -0.14 -16.86
CA LYS A 305 -15.88 -1.39 -16.10
C LYS A 305 -16.63 -1.28 -14.77
N VAL A 306 -16.44 -0.18 -14.03
CA VAL A 306 -17.15 0.06 -12.77
C VAL A 306 -18.66 0.24 -13.00
N GLN A 307 -19.04 1.05 -13.99
CA GLN A 307 -20.45 1.27 -14.37
C GLN A 307 -21.15 -0.02 -14.80
N ASP A 308 -20.58 -0.76 -15.75
CA ASP A 308 -21.15 -2.01 -16.27
C ASP A 308 -21.36 -3.03 -15.14
N SER A 309 -20.42 -3.08 -14.18
CA SER A 309 -20.49 -4.03 -13.04
C SER A 309 -21.67 -3.77 -12.11
N VAL A 310 -22.10 -2.52 -11.97
CA VAL A 310 -23.28 -2.14 -11.17
C VAL A 310 -24.53 -1.90 -12.01
N LEU A 311 -24.44 -1.94 -13.35
CA LEU A 311 -25.55 -1.74 -14.28
C LEU A 311 -25.83 -3.00 -15.09
N GLU A 312 -25.24 -3.11 -16.28
CA GLU A 312 -25.56 -4.15 -17.28
C GLU A 312 -25.17 -5.56 -16.83
N LYS A 313 -24.02 -5.69 -16.15
CA LYS A 313 -23.44 -6.96 -15.68
C LYS A 313 -23.70 -7.21 -14.20
N TRP A 314 -24.68 -6.50 -13.62
CA TRP A 314 -25.02 -6.67 -12.21
C TRP A 314 -25.47 -8.09 -11.91
N VAL A 315 -24.92 -8.65 -10.82
CA VAL A 315 -25.31 -9.95 -10.29
C VAL A 315 -25.75 -9.76 -8.85
N ASN A 316 -26.93 -10.27 -8.50
CA ASN A 316 -27.47 -10.13 -7.13
C ASN A 316 -26.64 -10.87 -6.07
N ASP A 317 -25.85 -11.87 -6.48
CA ASP A 317 -24.89 -12.54 -5.61
C ASP A 317 -23.49 -11.92 -5.79
N PRO A 318 -22.95 -11.22 -4.77
CA PRO A 318 -21.62 -10.61 -4.81
C PRO A 318 -20.49 -11.63 -5.05
N HIS A 319 -20.71 -12.91 -4.74
CA HIS A 319 -19.70 -13.96 -4.88
C HIS A 319 -19.45 -14.38 -6.32
N ARG A 320 -20.41 -14.07 -7.20
CA ARG A 320 -20.30 -14.32 -8.65
C ARG A 320 -19.65 -13.16 -9.39
N MET A 321 -19.45 -12.02 -8.73
CA MET A 321 -18.67 -10.92 -9.27
C MET A 321 -17.17 -11.24 -9.14
N ASP A 322 -16.37 -10.70 -10.06
CA ASP A 322 -14.92 -10.77 -9.91
C ASP A 322 -14.50 -10.08 -8.59
N LYS A 323 -13.70 -10.80 -7.78
CA LYS A 323 -13.24 -10.34 -6.46
C LYS A 323 -12.48 -9.03 -6.57
N ARG A 324 -11.70 -8.85 -7.65
CA ARG A 324 -10.95 -7.61 -7.88
C ARG A 324 -11.88 -6.43 -8.17
N VAL A 325 -12.90 -6.64 -9.00
CA VAL A 325 -13.92 -5.61 -9.29
C VAL A 325 -14.75 -5.27 -8.06
N LEU A 326 -15.17 -6.28 -7.28
CA LEU A 326 -15.90 -6.07 -6.03
C LEU A 326 -15.07 -5.23 -5.04
N ALA A 327 -13.79 -5.58 -4.86
CA ALA A 327 -12.87 -4.82 -4.02
C ALA A 327 -12.69 -3.38 -4.52
N LEU A 328 -12.55 -3.19 -5.84
CA LEU A 328 -12.42 -1.86 -6.46
C LEU A 328 -13.64 -0.99 -6.15
N ILE A 329 -14.86 -1.50 -6.28
CA ILE A 329 -16.09 -0.73 -6.01
C ILE A 329 -16.15 -0.32 -4.53
N LEU A 330 -15.94 -1.28 -3.62
CA LEU A 330 -16.02 -1.03 -2.17
C LEU A 330 -14.93 -0.05 -1.71
N LEU A 331 -13.69 -0.22 -2.17
CA LEU A 331 -12.57 0.65 -1.79
C LEU A 331 -12.67 2.03 -2.46
N ALA A 332 -13.16 2.12 -3.70
CA ALA A 332 -13.42 3.40 -4.35
C ALA A 332 -14.51 4.20 -3.61
N HIS A 333 -15.52 3.52 -3.07
CA HIS A 333 -16.52 4.14 -2.19
C HIS A 333 -15.88 4.62 -0.89
N SER A 334 -15.13 3.76 -0.18
CA SER A 334 -14.43 4.15 1.07
C SER A 334 -13.40 5.27 0.87
N SER A 335 -12.89 5.43 -0.35
CA SER A 335 -11.95 6.49 -0.73
C SER A 335 -12.61 7.78 -1.21
N ASP A 336 -13.95 7.83 -1.27
CA ASP A 336 -14.74 8.98 -1.76
C ASP A 336 -14.41 9.38 -3.20
N VAL A 337 -14.15 8.40 -4.07
CA VAL A 337 -13.85 8.63 -5.49
C VAL A 337 -14.80 7.90 -6.45
N LEU A 338 -15.70 7.06 -5.93
CA LEU A 338 -16.63 6.28 -6.75
C LEU A 338 -17.63 7.17 -7.50
N GLU A 339 -18.12 8.24 -6.89
CA GLU A 339 -19.09 9.14 -7.52
C GLU A 339 -18.56 9.78 -8.82
N ASN A 340 -17.24 9.98 -8.92
CA ASN A 340 -16.62 10.48 -10.16
C ASN A 340 -16.84 9.53 -11.35
N ALA A 341 -16.98 8.23 -11.10
CA ALA A 341 -17.30 7.25 -12.14
C ALA A 341 -18.77 7.33 -12.56
N PHE A 342 -19.67 7.79 -11.69
CA PHE A 342 -21.10 7.88 -11.98
C PHE A 342 -21.55 9.24 -12.48
N ALA A 343 -20.74 10.29 -12.30
CA ALA A 343 -21.04 11.64 -12.80
C ALA A 343 -21.44 11.73 -14.30
N PRO A 344 -20.94 10.87 -15.23
CA PRO A 344 -21.37 10.89 -16.62
C PRO A 344 -22.68 10.12 -16.93
N LEU A 345 -23.25 9.41 -15.95
CA LEU A 345 -24.47 8.60 -16.14
C LEU A 345 -25.72 9.48 -16.22
N GLN A 346 -26.79 8.93 -16.80
CA GLN A 346 -28.13 9.54 -16.71
C GLN A 346 -28.70 9.34 -15.30
N ASP A 347 -29.58 10.24 -14.86
CA ASP A 347 -30.18 10.24 -13.51
C ASP A 347 -30.74 8.86 -13.11
N ASP A 348 -31.51 8.21 -13.99
CA ASP A 348 -32.07 6.86 -13.73
C ASP A 348 -30.99 5.79 -13.50
N GLN A 349 -29.91 5.86 -14.28
CA GLN A 349 -28.78 4.92 -14.17
C GLN A 349 -27.92 5.23 -12.94
N TYR A 350 -27.76 6.51 -12.61
CA TYR A 350 -27.08 6.98 -11.41
C TYR A 350 -27.78 6.44 -10.16
N ASP A 351 -29.09 6.64 -10.05
CA ASP A 351 -29.89 6.19 -8.91
C ASP A 351 -29.88 4.67 -8.77
N LEU A 352 -30.02 3.95 -9.89
CA LEU A 352 -29.94 2.49 -9.89
C LEU A 352 -28.56 1.98 -9.48
N GLY A 353 -27.49 2.58 -10.00
CA GLY A 353 -26.11 2.24 -9.68
C GLY A 353 -25.81 2.47 -8.20
N MET A 354 -26.17 3.65 -7.67
CA MET A 354 -25.98 3.98 -6.26
C MET A 354 -26.81 3.10 -5.33
N LYS A 355 -28.04 2.74 -5.71
CA LYS A 355 -28.85 1.77 -4.95
C LYS A 355 -28.18 0.40 -4.85
N ARG A 356 -27.57 -0.07 -5.94
CA ARG A 356 -26.84 -1.36 -5.96
C ARG A 356 -25.53 -1.29 -5.18
N VAL A 357 -24.81 -0.19 -5.25
CA VAL A 357 -23.63 0.05 -4.38
C VAL A 357 -24.03 0.04 -2.92
N HIS A 358 -25.12 0.71 -2.54
CA HIS A 358 -25.68 0.65 -1.18
C HIS A 358 -26.00 -0.78 -0.76
N THR A 359 -26.59 -1.58 -1.64
CA THR A 359 -26.86 -3.00 -1.39
C THR A 359 -25.57 -3.78 -1.08
N LEU A 360 -24.46 -3.47 -1.76
CA LEU A 360 -23.14 -4.07 -1.48
C LEU A 360 -22.56 -3.61 -0.13
N LEU A 361 -22.80 -2.37 0.27
CA LEU A 361 -22.31 -1.81 1.54
C LEU A 361 -23.09 -2.33 2.75
N GLU A 362 -24.35 -2.70 2.56
CA GLU A 362 -25.20 -3.32 3.59
C GLU A 362 -24.85 -4.80 3.85
N LEU A 363 -23.98 -5.40 3.04
CA LEU A 363 -23.50 -6.76 3.26
C LEU A 363 -22.74 -6.85 4.58
N GLU A 364 -22.96 -7.93 5.32
CA GLU A 364 -22.23 -8.21 6.56
C GLU A 364 -20.91 -8.96 6.25
N PRO A 365 -19.73 -8.33 6.41
CA PRO A 365 -18.46 -8.95 5.99
C PRO A 365 -18.16 -10.27 6.71
N GLU A 366 -18.59 -10.38 7.97
CA GLU A 366 -18.45 -11.61 8.78
C GLU A 366 -19.22 -12.80 8.16
N LYS A 367 -20.42 -12.55 7.60
CA LYS A 367 -21.22 -13.58 6.93
C LYS A 367 -20.67 -13.91 5.55
N GLU A 368 -20.31 -12.89 4.78
CA GLU A 368 -19.83 -13.08 3.42
C GLU A 368 -18.46 -13.79 3.40
N SER A 369 -17.57 -13.50 4.35
CA SER A 369 -16.27 -14.19 4.47
C SER A 369 -16.38 -15.67 4.85
N ALA A 370 -17.49 -16.12 5.42
CA ALA A 370 -17.70 -17.51 5.79
C ALA A 370 -18.07 -18.40 4.58
N LYS A 371 -18.39 -17.80 3.43
CA LYS A 371 -18.72 -18.54 2.20
C LYS A 371 -17.46 -19.14 1.56
N PRO A 372 -17.58 -20.29 0.88
CA PRO A 372 -16.43 -20.96 0.27
C PRO A 372 -15.81 -20.12 -0.86
N ASN A 373 -14.51 -20.32 -1.11
CA ASN A 373 -13.75 -19.63 -2.16
C ASN A 373 -13.74 -18.09 -2.05
N THR A 374 -13.81 -17.54 -0.84
CA THR A 374 -13.69 -16.10 -0.60
C THR A 374 -12.30 -15.73 -0.10
N ASN A 375 -11.91 -14.46 -0.28
CA ASN A 375 -10.70 -13.93 0.34
C ASN A 375 -11.09 -13.27 1.67
N GLU A 376 -10.84 -13.94 2.78
CA GLU A 376 -11.18 -13.43 4.12
C GLU A 376 -10.49 -12.10 4.43
N LEU A 377 -9.27 -11.89 3.94
CA LEU A 377 -8.51 -10.66 4.16
C LEU A 377 -9.15 -9.48 3.41
N MET A 378 -9.68 -9.70 2.20
CA MET A 378 -10.47 -8.70 1.47
C MET A 378 -11.69 -8.25 2.29
N TRP A 379 -12.47 -9.20 2.80
CA TRP A 379 -13.63 -8.88 3.64
C TRP A 379 -13.25 -8.23 4.98
N ALA A 380 -12.09 -8.58 5.55
CA ALA A 380 -11.59 -7.92 6.74
C ALA A 380 -11.18 -6.46 6.49
N VAL A 381 -10.66 -6.15 5.29
CA VAL A 381 -10.39 -4.76 4.87
C VAL A 381 -11.71 -4.01 4.68
N VAL A 382 -12.70 -4.61 4.00
CA VAL A 382 -14.04 -4.01 3.87
C VAL A 382 -14.65 -3.72 5.25
N ALA A 383 -14.57 -4.69 6.17
CA ALA A 383 -15.05 -4.53 7.54
C ALA A 383 -14.38 -3.37 8.29
N ALA A 384 -13.12 -3.06 7.96
CA ALA A 384 -12.37 -1.98 8.59
C ALA A 384 -12.81 -0.58 8.13
N PHE A 385 -13.45 -0.47 6.96
CA PHE A 385 -14.00 0.79 6.44
C PHE A 385 -15.51 0.96 6.69
N THR A 386 -16.22 -0.11 7.06
CA THR A 386 -17.65 -0.06 7.40
C THR A 386 -17.94 0.23 8.87
N LYS A 387 -16.93 0.08 9.75
CA LYS A 387 -17.02 0.42 11.18
C LYS A 387 -16.29 1.72 11.44
#